data_AF-A0A9X9F4Q8-F1
#
_entry.id   AF-A0A9X9F4Q8-F1
#
_cell.length_a   1.000
_cell.length_b   1.000
_cell.length_c   1.000
_cell.angle_alpha   90.00
_cell.angle_beta   90.00
_cell.angle_gamma   90.00
#
_symmetry.space_group_name_H-M   'P 1'
#
loop_
_entity.id
_entity.type
_entity.pdbx_description
1 polymer ?
#
loop_
_entity_poly.entity_id
_entity_poly.type
_entity_poly.pdbx_seq_one_letter_code
_entity_poly.pdbx_strand_id
1 'polypeptide(L)'
;GMDAMVNLFTVMRQKLQEKLEHLYEFNYTSSSNYDTALQLAVSIATGLAEVQSGKGFSPASGTFSTQGLNMDWTTSIQGITEERARQATNSIEEGEMCGKLPEKSTGEKIWD
;
A
#
# COMPACT_ATOMS: atom_id res chain seq x y z
N GLY A 1 16.59 44.75 -5.68
CA GLY A 1 17.39 44.72 -6.92
C GLY A 1 16.92 43.58 -7.79
N MET A 2 17.01 43.72 -9.11
CA MET A 2 16.57 42.73 -10.12
C MET A 2 17.12 41.32 -9.85
N ASP A 3 18.35 41.21 -9.33
CA ASP A 3 18.98 39.95 -8.94
C ASP A 3 18.23 39.17 -7.86
N ALA A 4 17.58 39.86 -6.91
CA ALA A 4 16.78 39.21 -5.88
C ALA A 4 15.53 38.53 -6.47
N MET A 5 14.93 39.14 -7.51
CA MET A 5 13.78 38.57 -8.21
C MET A 5 14.21 37.37 -9.07
N VAL A 6 15.36 37.45 -9.75
CA VAL A 6 15.90 36.32 -10.52
C VAL A 6 16.19 35.13 -9.62
N ASN A 7 16.81 35.37 -8.46
CA ASN A 7 17.07 34.31 -7.47
C ASN A 7 15.77 33.68 -6.95
N LEU A 8 14.75 34.49 -6.67
CA LEU A 8 13.44 33.99 -6.26
C LEU A 8 12.81 33.09 -7.33
N PHE A 9 12.83 33.50 -8.61
CA PHE A 9 12.30 32.68 -9.71
C PHE A 9 13.06 31.37 -9.88
N THR A 10 14.38 31.37 -9.72
CA THR A 10 15.19 30.15 -9.75
C THR A 10 14.80 29.18 -8.64
N VAL A 11 14.66 29.67 -7.40
CA VAL A 11 14.22 28.85 -6.27
C VAL A 11 12.80 28.31 -6.47
N MET A 12 11.89 29.13 -7.01
CA MET A 12 10.52 28.71 -7.29
C MET A 12 10.47 27.63 -8.38
N ARG A 13 11.26 27.77 -9.45
CA ARG A 13 11.37 26.77 -10.51
C ARG A 13 11.88 25.45 -9.97
N GLN A 14 12.95 25.48 -9.18
CA GLN A 14 13.53 24.30 -8.54
C GLN A 14 12.50 23.57 -7.67
N LYS A 15 11.78 24.29 -6.81
CA LYS A 15 10.72 23.70 -5.98
C LYS A 15 9.58 23.08 -6.77
N LEU A 16 9.24 23.64 -7.93
CA LEU A 16 8.21 23.06 -8.80
C LEU A 16 8.69 21.77 -9.45
N GLN A 17 9.96 21.70 -9.86
CA GLN A 17 10.57 20.49 -10.40
C GLN A 17 10.63 19.38 -9.35
N GLU A 18 11.07 19.68 -8.13
CA GLU A 18 11.08 18.71 -7.01
C GLU A 18 9.68 18.16 -6.70
N LYS A 19 8.66 19.01 -6.69
CA LYS A 19 7.27 18.57 -6.47
C LYS A 19 6.75 17.67 -7.60
N LEU A 20 7.12 17.96 -8.84
CA LEU A 20 6.76 17.12 -9.99
C LEU A 20 7.43 15.74 -9.89
N GLU A 21 8.71 15.71 -9.50
CA GLU A 21 9.44 14.46 -9.29
C GLU A 21 8.81 13.62 -8.18
N HIS A 22 8.55 14.22 -7.01
CA HIS A 22 7.92 13.52 -5.89
C HIS A 22 6.52 13.01 -6.23
N LEU A 23 5.74 13.74 -7.04
CA LEU A 23 4.44 13.26 -7.51
C LEU A 23 4.59 12.07 -8.46
N TYR A 24 5.61 12.08 -9.32
CA TYR A 24 5.90 10.98 -10.22
C TYR A 24 6.32 9.72 -9.45
N GLU A 25 7.26 9.87 -8.51
CA GLU A 25 7.72 8.79 -7.62
C GLU A 25 6.59 8.27 -6.73
N PHE A 26 5.78 9.16 -6.15
CA PHE A 26 4.63 8.76 -5.34
C PHE A 26 3.64 7.94 -6.17
N ASN A 27 3.30 8.39 -7.38
CA ASN A 27 2.38 7.64 -8.24
C ASN A 27 2.95 6.28 -8.64
N TYR A 28 4.25 6.22 -8.99
CA TYR A 28 4.93 4.98 -9.36
C TYR A 28 4.98 3.98 -8.19
N THR A 29 5.31 4.47 -6.99
CA THR A 29 5.43 3.62 -5.79
C THR A 29 4.09 3.24 -5.19
N SER A 30 3.07 4.10 -5.27
CA SER A 30 1.78 3.87 -4.61
C SER A 30 0.75 3.14 -5.46
N SER A 31 0.95 3.04 -6.78
CA SER A 31 -0.05 2.49 -7.71
C SER A 31 -0.51 1.07 -7.36
N SER A 32 0.32 0.26 -6.71
CA SER A 32 0.02 -1.13 -6.35
C SER A 32 -0.09 -1.37 -4.83
N ASN A 33 -0.08 -0.31 -4.01
CA ASN A 33 -0.11 -0.42 -2.54
C ASN A 33 -1.31 -1.19 -1.99
N TYR A 34 -2.39 -1.30 -2.78
CA TYR A 34 -3.62 -1.98 -2.39
C TYR A 34 -3.89 -3.27 -3.16
N ASP A 35 -3.05 -3.66 -4.13
CA ASP A 35 -3.30 -4.84 -4.98
C ASP A 35 -3.47 -6.10 -4.15
N THR A 36 -2.61 -6.30 -3.14
CA THR A 36 -2.69 -7.43 -2.21
C THR A 36 -4.00 -7.42 -1.40
N ALA A 37 -4.46 -6.25 -0.97
CA ALA A 37 -5.72 -6.12 -0.23
C ALA A 37 -6.94 -6.40 -1.12
N LEU A 38 -6.90 -5.96 -2.38
CA LEU A 38 -7.93 -6.24 -3.38
C LEU A 38 -8.00 -7.74 -3.72
N GLN A 39 -6.85 -8.39 -3.93
CA GLN A 39 -6.79 -9.84 -4.15
C GLN A 39 -7.35 -10.64 -2.96
N LEU A 40 -7.05 -10.21 -1.73
CA LEU A 40 -7.59 -10.81 -0.52
C LEU A 40 -9.12 -10.65 -0.46
N ALA A 41 -9.64 -9.45 -0.74
CA ALA A 41 -11.07 -9.19 -0.78
C ALA A 41 -11.80 -10.07 -1.80
N VAL A 42 -11.23 -10.23 -3.00
CA VAL A 42 -11.76 -11.13 -4.04
C VAL A 42 -11.78 -12.59 -3.57
N SER A 43 -10.71 -13.05 -2.93
CA SER A 43 -10.62 -14.42 -2.41
C SER A 43 -11.65 -14.68 -1.32
N ILE A 44 -11.85 -13.73 -0.39
CA ILE A 44 -12.87 -13.80 0.66
C ILE A 44 -14.27 -13.81 0.05
N ALA A 45 -14.55 -12.93 -0.90
CA ALA A 45 -15.85 -12.88 -1.57
C ALA A 45 -16.17 -14.20 -2.29
N THR A 46 -15.17 -14.79 -2.94
CA THR A 46 -15.28 -16.10 -3.61
C THR A 46 -15.60 -17.20 -2.59
N GLY A 47 -14.87 -17.26 -1.47
CA GLY A 47 -15.12 -18.23 -0.42
C GLY A 47 -16.48 -18.10 0.24
N LEU A 48 -16.93 -16.85 0.48
CA LEU A 48 -18.25 -16.57 1.04
C LEU A 48 -19.37 -17.06 0.12
N ALA A 49 -19.28 -16.77 -1.18
CA ALA A 49 -20.25 -17.24 -2.16
C ALA A 49 -20.31 -18.77 -2.22
N GLU A 50 -19.16 -19.43 -2.10
CA GLU A 50 -19.09 -20.89 -2.11
C GLU A 50 -19.74 -21.51 -0.87
N VAL A 51 -19.48 -20.98 0.33
CA VAL A 51 -20.14 -21.44 1.57
C VAL A 51 -21.66 -21.20 1.52
N GLN A 52 -22.09 -20.09 0.94
CA GLN A 52 -23.51 -19.74 0.79
C GLN A 52 -24.24 -20.53 -0.31
N SER A 53 -23.51 -21.23 -1.17
CA SER A 53 -24.10 -22.01 -2.27
C SER A 53 -24.99 -23.18 -1.82
N GLY A 54 -24.91 -23.57 -0.54
CA GLY A 54 -25.65 -24.71 0.01
C GLY A 54 -25.06 -26.09 -0.32
N LYS A 55 -24.04 -26.16 -1.21
CA LYS A 55 -23.35 -27.41 -1.58
C LYS A 55 -22.68 -28.12 -0.40
N GLY A 56 -22.33 -27.36 0.64
CA GLY A 56 -21.69 -27.88 1.83
C GLY A 56 -22.66 -28.43 2.88
N PHE A 57 -23.96 -28.17 2.76
CA PHE A 57 -24.93 -28.62 3.76
C PHE A 57 -25.80 -29.76 3.21
N SER A 58 -25.83 -30.89 3.93
CA SER A 58 -26.71 -32.01 3.61
C SER A 58 -27.98 -31.93 4.46
N PRO A 59 -29.16 -31.67 3.86
CA PRO A 59 -30.42 -31.62 4.61
C PRO A 59 -30.85 -33.00 5.12
N ALA A 60 -30.43 -34.08 4.46
CA ALA A 60 -30.80 -35.44 4.86
C ALA A 60 -30.09 -35.88 6.15
N SER A 61 -28.85 -35.46 6.35
CA SER A 61 -28.06 -35.78 7.55
C SER A 61 -27.99 -34.63 8.56
N GLY A 62 -28.36 -33.41 8.16
CA GLY A 62 -28.19 -32.20 8.98
C GLY A 62 -26.72 -31.82 9.19
N THR A 63 -25.80 -32.34 8.38
CA THR A 63 -24.35 -32.16 8.55
C THR A 63 -23.78 -31.23 7.49
N PHE A 64 -22.73 -30.50 7.88
CA PHE A 64 -21.91 -29.73 6.97
C PHE A 64 -20.68 -30.54 6.50
N SER A 65 -20.29 -30.40 5.24
CA SER A 65 -19.11 -31.01 4.63
C SER A 65 -18.48 -30.05 3.62
N THR A 66 -17.16 -30.05 3.55
CA THR A 66 -16.40 -29.27 2.55
C THR A 66 -16.15 -30.04 1.26
N GLN A 67 -16.44 -31.35 1.20
CA GLN A 67 -16.13 -32.19 0.03
C GLN A 67 -16.82 -31.75 -1.27
N GLY A 68 -17.96 -31.06 -1.17
CA GLY A 68 -18.68 -30.50 -2.33
C GLY A 68 -18.38 -29.03 -2.61
N LEU A 69 -17.50 -28.40 -1.82
CA LEU A 69 -17.15 -26.99 -1.95
C LEU A 69 -15.85 -26.81 -2.73
N ASN A 70 -15.80 -25.80 -3.58
CA ASN A 70 -14.55 -25.30 -4.14
C ASN A 70 -13.77 -24.55 -3.06
N MET A 71 -12.63 -25.10 -2.64
CA MET A 71 -11.82 -24.54 -1.56
C MET A 71 -10.57 -23.77 -2.03
N ASP A 72 -10.43 -23.53 -3.35
CA ASP A 72 -9.25 -22.87 -3.93
C ASP A 72 -8.98 -21.48 -3.33
N TRP A 73 -10.05 -20.79 -2.92
CA TRP A 73 -9.98 -19.49 -2.25
C TRP A 73 -9.16 -19.53 -0.95
N THR A 74 -9.12 -20.67 -0.24
CA THR A 74 -8.31 -20.81 0.98
C THR A 74 -6.81 -20.83 0.66
N THR A 75 -6.42 -21.50 -0.43
CA THR A 75 -5.04 -21.50 -0.93
C THR A 75 -4.61 -20.11 -1.37
N SER A 76 -5.48 -19.35 -2.06
CA SER A 76 -5.18 -17.95 -2.42
C SER A 76 -4.95 -17.07 -1.20
N ILE A 77 -5.78 -17.19 -0.15
CA ILE A 77 -5.60 -16.45 1.11
C ILE A 77 -4.28 -16.82 1.79
N GLN A 78 -3.96 -18.12 1.83
CA GLN A 78 -2.73 -18.60 2.42
C GLN A 78 -1.51 -18.03 1.69
N GLY A 79 -1.48 -18.12 0.35
CA GLY A 79 -0.39 -17.58 -0.46
C GLY A 79 -0.18 -16.08 -0.25
N ILE A 80 -1.26 -15.29 -0.18
CA ILE A 80 -1.21 -13.85 0.12
C ILE A 80 -0.64 -13.58 1.52
N THR A 81 -1.03 -14.39 2.51
CA THR A 81 -0.58 -14.23 3.90
C THR A 81 0.90 -14.57 4.04
N GLU A 82 1.36 -15.64 3.41
CA GLU A 82 2.76 -16.05 3.39
C GLU A 82 3.64 -15.03 2.67
N GLU A 83 3.18 -14.52 1.52
CA GLU A 83 3.90 -13.47 0.78
C GLU A 83 4.03 -12.19 1.61
N ARG A 84 2.97 -11.78 2.32
CA ARG A 84 3.03 -10.65 3.25
C ARG A 84 4.02 -10.89 4.39
N ALA A 85 4.03 -12.09 4.96
CA ALA A 85 4.96 -12.44 6.02
C ALA A 85 6.41 -12.36 5.52
N ARG A 86 6.69 -12.84 4.31
CA ARG A 86 8.00 -12.76 3.65
C ARG A 86 8.44 -11.31 3.37
N GLN A 87 7.52 -10.46 2.91
CA GLN A 87 7.80 -9.04 2.73
C GLN A 87 8.10 -8.35 4.06
N ALA A 88 7.31 -8.61 5.10
CA ALA A 88 7.55 -8.02 6.43
C ALA A 88 8.91 -8.42 7.04
N THR A 89 9.40 -9.64 6.77
CA THR A 89 10.74 -10.05 7.21
C THR A 89 11.87 -9.42 6.39
N ASN A 90 11.62 -9.09 5.12
CA ASN A 90 12.62 -8.50 4.22
C ASN A 90 12.64 -6.96 4.26
N SER A 91 11.55 -6.31 4.66
CA SER A 91 11.41 -4.84 4.68
C SER A 91 11.96 -4.16 5.95
N ILE A 92 12.67 -4.86 6.84
CA ILE A 92 13.40 -4.22 7.96
C ILE A 92 14.47 -3.24 7.44
N GLU A 93 14.90 -3.36 6.18
CA GLU A 93 15.89 -2.47 5.56
C GLU A 93 15.27 -1.23 4.87
N GLU A 94 13.96 -1.19 4.59
CA GLU A 94 13.30 -0.06 3.88
C GLU A 94 12.85 1.09 4.81
N GLY A 95 13.00 0.91 6.13
CA GLY A 95 12.64 1.91 7.14
C GLY A 95 13.59 3.12 7.25
N GLU A 96 14.75 3.08 6.59
CA GLU A 96 15.72 4.20 6.57
C GLU A 96 15.42 5.27 5.51
N MET A 97 14.35 5.13 4.71
CA MET A 97 14.02 6.07 3.64
C MET A 97 13.06 7.19 4.05
N CYS A 98 12.65 7.25 5.32
CA CYS A 98 12.19 8.51 5.90
C CYS A 98 13.43 9.26 6.37
N GLY A 99 14.16 9.83 5.40
CA GLY A 99 15.29 10.71 5.67
C GLY A 99 14.88 11.68 6.78
N LYS A 100 15.72 11.78 7.82
CA LYS A 100 15.51 12.73 8.93
C LYS A 100 14.93 14.01 8.35
N LEU A 101 13.72 14.39 8.80
CA LEU A 101 13.21 15.74 8.56
C LEU A 101 14.39 16.68 8.84
N PRO A 102 14.81 17.53 7.87
CA PRO A 102 15.91 18.43 8.11
C PRO A 102 15.55 19.19 9.38
N GLU A 103 16.43 19.06 10.39
CA GLU A 103 16.28 19.75 11.65
C GLU A 103 15.92 21.18 11.34
N LYS A 104 14.73 21.60 11.79
CA LYS A 104 14.29 22.98 11.94
C LYS A 104 15.49 23.92 12.01
N SER A 105 15.90 24.45 10.86
CA SER A 105 16.94 25.46 10.81
C SER A 105 16.33 26.68 11.47
N THR A 106 16.83 26.98 12.66
CA THR A 106 16.53 28.17 13.45
C THR A 106 16.70 29.42 12.58
N GLY A 107 15.62 29.83 11.93
CA GLY A 107 15.53 30.98 11.04
C GLY A 107 14.69 32.11 11.63
N GLU A 108 14.50 32.15 12.94
CA GLU A 108 13.92 33.28 13.66
C GLU A 108 14.97 33.79 14.65
N LYS A 109 15.83 34.69 14.19
CA LYS A 109 16.28 35.93 14.86
C LYS A 109 17.13 36.69 13.86
N ILE A 110 16.61 37.80 13.34
CA ILE A 110 17.26 39.11 13.16
C ILE A 110 16.19 39.99 12.51
N TRP A 111 15.42 40.65 13.37
CA TRP A 111 14.82 41.97 13.17
C TRP A 111 14.72 42.58 14.57
N ASP A 112 15.81 43.21 14.98
CA ASP A 112 15.89 44.48 15.74
C ASP A 112 17.36 44.93 15.76
#